data_AF-A0A6C0AJY0-F1
#
_entry.id   AF-A0A6C0AJY0-F1
#
_cell.length_a   1.000
_cell.length_b   1.000
_cell.length_c   1.000
_cell.angle_alpha   90.00
_cell.angle_beta   90.00
_cell.angle_gamma   90.00
#
_symmetry.space_group_name_H-M   'P 1'
#
loop_
_entity.id
_entity.type
_entity.pdbx_description
1 polymer ?
#
loop_
_entity_poly.entity_id
_entity_poly.type
_entity_poly.pdbx_seq_one_letter_code
_entity_poly.pdbx_strand_id
1 'polypeptide(L)' 'MWAMAVYAAVLFYLLTPGVLLSLPAGGSRSTVALTHAVVFGLVWHFTHKTVWGLVGK' A
#
# COMPACT_ATOMS: atom_id res chain seq x y z
N MET A 1 -9.87 15.85 -1.86
CA MET A 1 -10.39 14.49 -2.14
C MET A 1 -9.51 13.73 -3.13
N TRP A 2 -9.16 14.31 -4.29
CA TRP A 2 -8.24 13.69 -5.26
C TRP A 2 -6.85 13.33 -4.72
N ALA A 3 -6.28 14.15 -3.82
CA ALA A 3 -4.99 13.85 -3.20
C ALA A 3 -4.97 12.51 -2.45
N MET A 4 -6.10 12.09 -1.86
CA MET A 4 -6.20 10.78 -1.21
C MET A 4 -6.31 9.63 -2.19
N ALA A 5 -6.98 9.84 -3.32
CA ALA A 5 -7.01 8.84 -4.39
C ALA A 5 -5.60 8.64 -4.97
N VAL A 6 -4.85 9.73 -5.19
CA VAL A 6 -3.44 9.67 -5.63
C VAL A 6 -2.58 8.98 -4.58
N TYR A 7 -2.74 9.32 -3.30
CA TYR A 7 -2.03 8.65 -2.21
C TYR A 7 -2.29 7.14 -2.18
N ALA A 8 -3.56 6.72 -2.25
CA ALA A 8 -3.94 5.31 -2.30
C ALA A 8 -3.36 4.60 -3.52
N ALA A 9 -3.42 5.24 -4.69
CA ALA A 9 -2.90 4.67 -5.95
C ALA A 9 -1.38 4.48 -5.89
N VAL A 10 -0.64 5.46 -5.39
CA VAL A 10 0.82 5.37 -5.21
C VAL A 10 1.16 4.27 -4.21
N LEU A 11 0.48 4.23 -3.06
CA LEU A 11 0.73 3.21 -2.04
C LEU A 11 0.47 1.80 -2.58
N PHE A 12 -0.64 1.60 -3.30
CA PHE A 12 -0.97 0.31 -3.93
C PHE A 12 0.07 -0.09 -4.99
N TYR A 13 0.46 0.83 -5.86
CA TYR A 13 1.45 0.57 -6.91
C TYR A 13 2.80 0.16 -6.32
N LEU A 14 3.30 0.90 -5.32
CA LEU A 14 4.59 0.58 -4.68
C LEU A 14 4.58 -0.78 -3.97
N LEU A 15 3.43 -1.19 -3.42
CA LEU A 15 3.24 -2.48 -2.76
C LEU A 15 2.78 -3.59 -3.71
N THR A 16 2.71 -3.33 -5.02
CA THR A 16 2.44 -4.40 -5.98
C THR A 16 3.67 -5.31 -6.07
N PRO A 17 3.51 -6.65 -5.98
CA PRO A 17 4.65 -7.56 -6.02
C PRO A 17 5.51 -7.34 -7.26
N GLY A 18 6.81 -7.07 -7.04
CA GLY A 18 7.78 -6.89 -8.12
C GLY A 18 7.99 -5.46 -8.59
N VAL A 19 7.26 -4.47 -8.04
CA VAL A 19 7.54 -3.04 -8.28
C VAL A 19 8.70 -2.56 -7.42
N LEU A 20 8.54 -2.61 -6.09
CA LEU A 20 9.60 -2.23 -5.15
C LEU A 20 10.34 -3.46 -4.62
N LEU A 21 9.57 -4.48 -4.20
CA LEU A 21 10.06 -5.74 -3.65
C LEU A 21 8.96 -6.82 -3.75
N SER A 22 9.32 -8.07 -3.49
CA SER A 22 8.39 -9.20 -3.43
C SER A 22 8.60 -10.01 -2.15
N LEU A 23 7.63 -9.96 -1.23
CA LEU A 23 7.62 -10.74 0.00
C LEU A 23 6.43 -11.71 0.07
N PRO A 24 6.64 -12.94 0.59
CA PRO A 24 7.94 -13.59 0.78
C PRO A 24 8.56 -14.03 -0.56
N ALA A 25 9.88 -13.88 -0.71
CA ALA A 25 10.57 -14.31 -1.92
C ALA A 25 10.44 -15.84 -2.10
N GLY A 26 10.07 -16.27 -3.30
CA GLY A 26 9.82 -17.70 -3.59
C GLY A 26 8.51 -18.27 -3.03
N GLY A 27 7.65 -17.45 -2.41
CA GLY A 27 6.32 -17.85 -1.97
C GLY A 27 5.36 -18.12 -3.14
N SER A 28 4.28 -18.84 -2.87
CA SER A 28 3.19 -19.01 -3.85
C SER A 28 2.59 -17.65 -4.24
N ARG A 29 2.04 -17.52 -5.45
CA ARG A 29 1.40 -16.26 -5.91
C ARG A 29 0.36 -15.76 -4.91
N SER A 30 -0.44 -16.65 -4.33
CA SER A 30 -1.46 -16.32 -3.34
C SER A 30 -0.86 -15.84 -2.02
N THR A 31 0.22 -16.47 -1.54
CA THR A 31 0.93 -16.05 -0.33
C THR A 31 1.53 -14.66 -0.51
N VAL A 32 2.20 -14.40 -1.64
CA VAL A 32 2.80 -13.11 -1.96
C VAL A 32 1.72 -12.03 -2.04
N ALA A 33 0.62 -12.29 -2.73
CA ALA A 33 -0.50 -11.35 -2.82
C ALA A 33 -1.10 -11.04 -1.46
N LEU A 34 -1.31 -12.06 -0.61
CA LEU A 34 -1.83 -11.89 0.74
C LEU A 34 -0.88 -11.05 1.61
N THR A 35 0.42 -11.33 1.57
CA THR A 35 1.41 -10.55 2.32
C THR A 35 1.39 -9.08 1.93
N HIS A 36 1.36 -8.76 0.64
CA HIS A 36 1.30 -7.36 0.20
C HIS A 36 -0.05 -6.70 0.50
N ALA A 37 -1.16 -7.43 0.42
CA ALA A 37 -2.48 -6.92 0.81
C ALA A 37 -2.52 -6.55 2.31
N VAL A 38 -1.95 -7.40 3.17
CA VAL A 38 -1.83 -7.12 4.61
C VAL A 38 -0.93 -5.91 4.85
N VAL A 39 0.25 -5.84 4.23
CA VAL A 39 1.16 -4.70 4.38
C VAL A 39 0.49 -3.40 3.90
N PHE A 40 -0.19 -3.42 2.74
CA PHE A 40 -0.97 -2.29 2.25
C PHE A 40 -2.03 -1.84 3.26
N GLY A 41 -2.84 -2.76 3.77
CA GLY A 41 -3.87 -2.45 4.76
C GLY A 41 -3.29 -1.83 6.03
N LEU A 42 -2.17 -2.36 6.53
CA LEU A 42 -1.49 -1.84 7.71
C LEU A 42 -0.92 -0.44 7.47
N VAL A 43 -0.17 -0.24 6.38
CA VAL A 43 0.41 1.08 6.06
C VAL A 43 -0.70 2.10 5.89
N TRP A 44 -1.75 1.78 5.13
CA TRP A 44 -2.91 2.66 4.97
C TRP A 44 -3.56 3.01 6.33
N HIS A 45 -3.82 2.01 7.17
CA HIS A 45 -4.46 2.22 8.47
C HIS A 45 -3.70 3.22 9.35
N PHE A 46 -2.37 3.14 9.41
CA PHE A 46 -1.57 4.04 10.24
C PHE A 46 -1.32 5.42 9.62
N THR A 47 -1.36 5.55 8.30
CA THR A 47 -0.92 6.78 7.60
C THR A 47 -2.08 7.64 7.09
N HIS A 48 -3.25 7.06 6.79
CA HIS A 48 -4.32 7.79 6.11
C HIS A 48 -4.79 9.04 6.87
N LYS A 49 -4.87 9.00 8.20
CA LYS A 49 -5.25 10.18 9.00
C LYS A 49 -4.19 11.28 8.95
N THR A 50 -2.92 10.90 9.01
CA THR A 50 -1.79 11.84 8.93
C THR A 50 -1.77 12.52 7.56
N VAL A 51 -1.88 11.74 6.48
CA VAL A 51 -1.94 12.29 5.13
C VAL A 51 -3.17 13.19 4.99
N TRP A 52 -4.33 12.81 5.55
CA TRP A 52 -5.54 13.65 5.51
C TRP A 52 -5.32 15.00 6.18
N GLY A 53 -4.66 15.04 7.33
CA GLY A 53 -4.34 16.29 7.99
C GLY A 53 -3.37 17.20 7.21
N LEU A 54 -2.56 16.62 6.30
CA LEU A 54 -1.58 17.33 5.49
C LEU A 54 -2.14 17.83 4.16
N VAL A 55 -2.93 17.02 3.45
CA VAL A 55 -3.50 17.35 2.12
C VAL A 55 -4.99 17.71 2.14
N GLY A 56 -5.67 17.56 3.27
CA GLY A 56 -7.08 17.90 3.45
C GLY A 56 -7.34 19.29 4.05
N LYS A 57 -6.30 20.10 4.22
CA LYS A 57 -6.42 21.54 4.53
C LYS A 57 -6.55 22.35 3.25
#